data_AF-A0A352BRD9-F1
#
_entry.id   AF-A0A352BRD9-F1
#
_cell.length_a   1.000
_cell.length_b   1.000
_cell.length_c   1.000
_cell.angle_alpha   90.00
_cell.angle_beta   90.00
_cell.angle_gamma   90.00
#
_symmetry.space_group_name_H-M   'P 1'
#
loop_
_entity.id
_entity.type
_entity.pdbx_description
1 polymer ?
#
loop_
_entity_poly.entity_id
_entity_poly.type
_entity_poly.pdbx_seq_one_letter_code
_entity_poly.pdbx_strand_id
1 'polypeptide(L)' 'MFYSIVSQTKFWRSVLGLALGFAVIFIVIKGLLAQGSFLIFFNSWRNVLGLILGSLIYGFFAAYSRFYKHFKARKQ' A
#
# COMPACT_ATOMS: atom_id res chain seq x y z
N MET A 1 -14.59 12.44 10.75
CA MET A 1 -14.21 12.28 9.33
C MET A 1 -13.57 10.92 9.06
N PHE A 2 -12.58 10.50 9.84
CA PHE A 2 -11.89 9.21 9.68
C PHE A 2 -12.85 8.01 9.55
N TYR A 3 -13.76 7.81 10.50
CA TYR A 3 -14.76 6.73 10.44
C TYR A 3 -15.61 6.71 9.16
N SER A 4 -15.94 7.88 8.62
CA SER A 4 -16.75 8.01 7.40
C SER A 4 -15.96 7.68 6.12
N ILE A 5 -14.63 7.81 6.17
CA ILE A 5 -13.72 7.42 5.08
C ILE A 5 -13.45 5.90 5.16
N VAL A 6 -13.12 5.39 6.34
CA VAL A 6 -12.77 3.98 6.54
C VAL A 6 -13.99 3.06 6.42
N SER A 7 -15.20 3.56 6.65
CA SER A 7 -16.44 2.79 6.42
C SER A 7 -16.78 2.62 4.93
N GLN A 8 -16.14 3.36 4.02
CA GLN A 8 -16.42 3.24 2.59
C GLN A 8 -15.72 2.03 1.99
N THR A 9 -16.48 1.14 1.36
CA THR A 9 -15.91 -0.02 0.63
C THR A 9 -14.98 0.43 -0.51
N LYS A 10 -15.28 1.58 -1.14
CA LYS A 10 -14.43 2.19 -2.18
C LYS A 10 -13.07 2.62 -1.65
N PHE A 11 -12.98 3.04 -0.39
CA PHE A 11 -11.71 3.38 0.25
C PHE A 11 -10.82 2.15 0.33
N TRP A 12 -11.31 1.04 0.87
CA TRP A 12 -10.55 -0.21 0.97
C TRP A 12 -10.15 -0.80 -0.38
N ARG A 13 -11.00 -0.69 -1.42
CA ARG A 13 -10.60 -1.02 -2.80
C ARG A 13 -9.42 -0.17 -3.28
N SER A 14 -9.42 1.12 -2.98
CA SER A 14 -8.31 2.00 -3.31
C SER A 14 -7.04 1.67 -2.52
N VAL A 15 -7.18 1.34 -1.23
CA VAL A 15 -6.07 0.90 -0.36
C VAL A 15 -5.41 -0.35 -0.94
N LEU A 16 -6.21 -1.37 -1.28
CA LEU A 16 -5.71 -2.61 -1.86
C LEU A 16 -5.04 -2.39 -3.22
N GLY A 17 -5.62 -1.54 -4.09
CA GLY A 17 -5.01 -1.20 -5.38
C GLY A 17 -3.67 -0.48 -5.23
N LEU A 18 -3.57 0.48 -4.31
CA LEU A 18 -2.33 1.18 -3.99
C LEU A 18 -1.30 0.26 -3.34
N ALA A 19 -1.72 -0.60 -2.42
CA ALA A 19 -0.85 -1.57 -1.77
C ALA A 19 -0.26 -2.57 -2.78
N LEU A 20 -1.08 -3.11 -3.69
CA LEU A 20 -0.60 -3.97 -4.76
C LEU A 20 0.37 -3.25 -5.69
N GLY A 21 0.06 -2.02 -6.10
CA GLY A 21 0.97 -1.20 -6.91
C GLY A 21 2.32 -0.99 -6.23
N PHE A 22 2.30 -0.66 -4.93
CA PHE A 22 3.51 -0.47 -4.15
C PHE A 22 4.31 -1.75 -3.95
N ALA A 23 3.64 -2.88 -3.73
CA ALA A 23 4.26 -4.20 -3.62
C ALA A 23 4.98 -4.57 -4.93
N VAL A 24 4.35 -4.35 -6.09
CA VAL A 24 4.97 -4.58 -7.40
C VAL A 24 6.19 -3.67 -7.61
N ILE A 25 6.08 -2.38 -7.31
CA ILE A 25 7.20 -1.43 -7.42
C ILE A 25 8.34 -1.87 -6.50
N PHE A 26 8.06 -2.26 -5.26
CA PHE A 26 9.07 -2.74 -4.32
C PHE A 26 9.77 -3.98 -4.85
N ILE A 27 9.03 -4.93 -5.40
CA ILE A 27 9.57 -6.14 -6.03
C ILE A 27 10.51 -5.78 -7.18
N VAL A 28 10.11 -4.85 -8.05
CA VAL A 28 10.91 -4.40 -9.20
C VAL A 28 12.18 -3.70 -8.74
N ILE A 29 12.07 -2.74 -7.81
CA ILE A 29 13.22 -2.02 -7.23
C ILE A 29 14.19 -3.00 -6.58
N LYS A 30 13.67 -3.94 -5.79
CA LYS A 30 14.49 -4.92 -5.09
C LYS A 30 15.13 -5.92 -6.07
N GLY A 31 14.45 -6.26 -7.16
CA GLY A 31 15.02 -7.07 -8.25
C GLY A 31 16.11 -6.36 -9.03
N LEU A 32 15.98 -5.04 -9.24
CA LEU A 32 17.02 -4.21 -9.87
C LEU A 32 18.24 -4.02 -8.96
N LEU A 33 18.03 -3.86 -7.66
CA LEU A 33 19.10 -3.66 -6.68
C LEU A 33 19.78 -4.96 -6.23
N ALA A 34 19.06 -6.09 -6.23
CA ALA A 34 19.61 -7.36 -5.82
C ALA A 34 20.23 -8.10 -7.01
N GLN A 35 21.56 -8.23 -7.02
CA GLN A 35 22.30 -9.07 -7.98
C GLN A 35 22.12 -10.59 -7.72
N GLY A 36 21.00 -11.03 -7.12
CA GLY A 36 20.82 -12.40 -6.65
C GLY A 36 19.36 -12.88 -6.64
N SER A 37 19.17 -14.19 -6.45
CA SER A 37 17.90 -14.88 -6.66
C SER A 37 16.76 -14.35 -5.78
N PHE A 38 15.72 -13.83 -6.43
CA PHE A 38 14.52 -13.23 -5.82
C PHE A 38 13.82 -14.17 -4.81
N LEU A 39 13.93 -15.49 -5.03
CA LEU A 39 13.34 -16.54 -4.21
C LEU A 39 13.83 -16.52 -2.75
N ILE A 40 15.05 -16.05 -2.50
CA ILE A 40 15.60 -15.93 -1.14
C ILE A 40 14.79 -14.93 -0.30
N PHE A 41 14.20 -13.91 -0.94
CA PHE A 41 13.36 -12.93 -0.27
C PHE A 41 12.09 -13.56 0.31
N PHE A 42 11.44 -14.44 -0.45
CA PHE A 42 10.20 -15.11 -0.05
C PHE A 42 10.44 -16.22 0.98
N ASN A 43 11.67 -16.71 1.07
CA ASN A 43 12.05 -17.75 2.03
C ASN A 43 12.04 -17.24 3.49
N SER A 44 12.08 -15.92 3.71
CA SER A 44 11.96 -15.33 5.04
C SER A 44 10.56 -14.79 5.26
N TRP A 45 9.84 -15.38 6.20
CA TRP A 45 8.52 -14.92 6.63
C TRP A 45 8.52 -13.44 7.06
N ARG A 46 9.61 -12.96 7.67
CA ARG A 46 9.79 -11.55 8.04
C ARG A 46 9.77 -10.60 6.84
N ASN A 47 10.39 -11.00 5.73
CA ASN A 47 10.46 -10.19 4.52
C ASN A 47 9.09 -10.10 3.83
N VAL A 48 8.39 -11.23 3.75
CA VAL A 48 7.03 -11.29 3.17
C VAL A 48 6.06 -10.48 4.03
N LEU A 49 6.09 -10.65 5.36
CA LEU A 49 5.29 -9.83 6.28
C LEU A 49 5.65 -8.35 6.17
N GLY A 50 6.93 -8.00 6.10
CA GLY A 50 7.38 -6.62 5.96
C GLY A 50 6.89 -5.99 4.65
N LEU A 51 6.90 -6.75 3.55
CA LEU A 51 6.36 -6.33 2.26
C LEU A 51 4.84 -6.10 2.35
N ILE A 52 4.10 -7.07 2.88
CA ILE A 52 2.63 -6.99 3.00
C ILE A 52 2.23 -5.84 3.92
N LEU A 53 2.82 -5.75 5.11
CA LEU A 53 2.51 -4.69 6.08
C LEU A 53 2.97 -3.33 5.56
N GLY A 54 4.16 -3.22 4.99
CA GLY A 54 4.68 -1.97 4.46
C GLY A 54 3.86 -1.43 3.29
N SER A 55 3.53 -2.31 2.33
CA SER A 55 2.68 -1.95 1.20
C SER A 55 1.25 -1.60 1.63
N LEU A 56 0.69 -2.31 2.62
CA LEU A 56 -0.63 -2.02 3.17
C LEU A 56 -0.66 -0.68 3.91
N ILE A 57 0.34 -0.41 4.77
CA ILE A 57 0.45 0.87 5.50
C ILE A 57 0.58 2.02 4.50
N TYR A 58 1.47 1.89 3.51
CA TYR A 58 1.63 2.91 2.48
C TYR A 58 0.32 3.11 1.69
N GLY A 59 -0.31 2.03 1.24
CA GLY A 59 -1.58 2.07 0.50
C GLY A 59 -2.70 2.71 1.33
N PHE A 60 -2.72 2.46 2.64
CA PHE A 60 -3.68 3.06 3.57
C PHE A 60 -3.49 4.57 3.67
N PHE A 61 -2.27 5.04 3.94
CA PHE A 61 -1.98 6.47 4.06
C PHE A 61 -2.18 7.22 2.74
N ALA A 62 -1.77 6.64 1.61
CA ALA A 62 -1.93 7.24 0.29
C ALA A 62 -3.42 7.37 -0.09
N ALA A 63 -4.21 6.31 0.12
CA ALA A 63 -5.66 6.36 -0.10
C ALA A 63 -6.32 7.36 0.86
N TYR A 64 -5.93 7.36 2.13
CA TYR A 64 -6.52 8.22 3.15
C TYR A 64 -6.26 9.69 2.85
N SER A 65 -5.05 10.05 2.47
CA SER A 65 -4.70 11.41 2.03
C SER A 65 -5.58 11.87 0.86
N ARG A 66 -5.79 11.00 -0.14
CA ARG A 66 -6.64 11.29 -1.31
C ARG A 66 -8.10 11.50 -0.92
N PHE A 67 -8.68 10.59 -0.13
CA PHE A 67 -10.06 10.69 0.33
C PHE A 67 -10.25 11.88 1.27
N TYR A 68 -9.33 12.12 2.20
CA TYR A 68 -9.36 13.25 3.11
C TYR A 68 -9.40 14.59 2.36
N LYS A 69 -8.54 14.77 1.35
CA LYS A 69 -8.57 15.96 0.48
C LYS A 69 -9.90 16.11 -0.24
N HIS A 70 -10.45 15.02 -0.76
CA HIS A 70 -11.71 15.03 -1.50
C HIS A 70 -12.92 15.38 -0.62
N PHE A 71 -12.94 14.89 0.63
CA PHE A 71 -13.96 15.25 1.62
C PHE A 71 -13.79 16.67 2.18
N LYS A 72 -12.55 17.13 2.35
CA LYS A 72 -12.26 18.50 2.79
C LYS A 72 -12.66 19.53 1.72
N ALA A 73 -12.39 19.23 0.46
CA ALA A 73 -12.75 20.10 -0.68
C ALA A 73 -14.26 20.20 -0.93
N ARG A 74 -15.06 19.20 -0.54
CA ARG A 74 -16.53 19.25 -0.64
C ARG A 74 -17.23 19.91 0.55
N LYS A 75 -16.48 20.26 1.60
CA LYS A 75 -17.02 20.93 2.81
C LYS A 75 -16.75 22.44 2.83
N GLN A 76 -16.00 22.95 1.86
CA GLN A 76 -15.86 24.38 1.55
C GLN A 76 -16.84 24.74 0.43
#